data_AF-A0A2G9M5T9-F1
#
_entry.id   AF-A0A2G9M5T9-F1
#
_cell.length_a   1.000
_cell.length_b   1.000
_cell.length_c   1.000
_cell.angle_alpha   90.00
_cell.angle_beta   90.00
_cell.angle_gamma   90.00
#
_symmetry.space_group_name_H-M   'P 1'
#
loop_
_entity.id
_entity.type
_entity.pdbx_description
1 polymer ?
#
loop_
_entity_poly.entity_id
_entity_poly.type
_entity_poly.pdbx_seq_one_letter_code
_entity_poly.pdbx_strand_id
1 'polypeptide(L)'
;MTIKDTPEYQAYQELKHWKPVKRLPAAKELMDPKSPAFPLFLHLYNEAKEVYLKLPMRKNGEHPFIHPANVVLALREAGVTDEATLMSGLVHDFIEEKVDLYKKANKLAKQKEHLLMLDQYEEKASKEFQEDMEKVCRQKKINTKIAAEVLTITRLLTRHKRDFYYKSIAQVYQFPDDIIKEKAIQVKLADRMHNVLTIETFNNQQRIYGCFKNLFILNNTKKFLIDRYGDHMTIAKKLNPTEVLFKRSAKATYEAFLTICHRCLAMGIGDVKAMIQLAFKKYAMEKEAVWKITKSDEKEMHLMRLFHGVVRKYDGRLHHEWERFEDQKKAEFEYCQKFFADYEFNGEQIQAVLDYKDAYALKEVAAYLLYLPKYFVAQFLSSELTKTGRIKR
;
A
#
# COMPACT_ATOMS: atom_id res chain seq x y z
N MET A 1 -23.59 -31.91 9.41
CA MET A 1 -22.44 -31.02 9.15
C MET A 1 -22.99 -29.73 8.57
N THR A 2 -22.83 -28.60 9.26
CA THR A 2 -23.38 -27.33 8.73
C THR A 2 -22.45 -26.80 7.65
N ILE A 3 -22.96 -26.06 6.66
CA ILE A 3 -22.13 -25.41 5.63
C ILE A 3 -20.98 -24.60 6.26
N LYS A 4 -21.17 -24.08 7.48
CA LYS A 4 -20.16 -23.30 8.21
C LYS A 4 -18.93 -24.10 8.62
N ASP A 5 -19.05 -25.43 8.68
CA ASP A 5 -17.99 -26.33 9.12
C ASP A 5 -17.19 -26.92 7.95
N THR A 6 -17.56 -26.61 6.69
CA THR A 6 -16.84 -27.17 5.54
C THR A 6 -15.53 -26.41 5.30
N PRO A 7 -14.46 -27.10 4.86
CA PRO A 7 -13.20 -26.45 4.49
C PRO A 7 -13.36 -25.35 3.44
N GLU A 8 -14.28 -25.53 2.49
CA GLU A 8 -14.59 -24.56 1.43
C GLU A 8 -15.22 -23.28 1.99
N TYR A 9 -16.12 -23.41 2.98
CA TYR A 9 -16.70 -22.23 3.64
C TYR A 9 -15.68 -21.49 4.49
N GLN A 10 -14.80 -22.22 5.18
CA GLN A 10 -13.70 -21.62 5.94
C GLN A 10 -12.76 -20.85 5.00
N ALA A 11 -12.36 -21.46 3.89
CA ALA A 11 -11.57 -20.79 2.85
C ALA A 11 -12.29 -19.56 2.27
N TYR A 12 -13.62 -19.63 2.08
CA TYR A 12 -14.41 -18.48 1.66
C TYR A 12 -14.45 -17.35 2.71
N GLN A 13 -14.58 -17.66 4.00
CA GLN A 13 -14.53 -16.65 5.07
C GLN A 13 -13.16 -15.96 5.14
N GLU A 14 -12.08 -16.70 4.91
CA GLU A 14 -10.72 -16.15 4.73
C GLU A 14 -10.60 -15.21 3.53
N LEU A 15 -11.57 -15.21 2.61
CA LEU A 15 -11.62 -14.30 1.47
C LEU A 15 -12.60 -13.13 1.69
N LYS A 16 -13.50 -13.14 2.67
CA LYS A 16 -14.46 -12.04 2.91
C LYS A 16 -13.83 -10.71 3.37
N HIS A 17 -14.08 -9.59 2.70
CA HIS A 17 -13.44 -8.31 3.06
C HIS A 17 -13.68 -7.83 4.47
N TRP A 18 -12.65 -7.18 4.99
CA TRP A 18 -12.78 -6.26 6.10
C TRP A 18 -13.29 -4.92 5.57
N LYS A 19 -14.34 -4.42 6.20
CA LYS A 19 -14.92 -3.13 5.84
C LYS A 19 -14.41 -2.10 6.83
N PRO A 20 -13.89 -0.95 6.36
CA PRO A 20 -13.49 0.11 7.25
C PRO A 20 -14.68 0.56 8.11
N VAL A 21 -14.44 0.78 9.39
CA VAL A 21 -15.43 1.42 10.26
C VAL A 21 -15.48 2.91 9.96
N LYS A 22 -16.69 3.46 9.93
CA LYS A 22 -16.94 4.90 9.72
C LYS A 22 -17.14 5.68 11.01
N ARG A 23 -17.30 4.98 12.14
CA ARG A 23 -17.37 5.58 13.48
C ARG A 23 -16.00 5.56 14.11
N LEU A 24 -15.74 6.51 15.00
CA LEU A 24 -14.54 6.47 15.81
C LEU A 24 -14.66 5.39 16.90
N PRO A 25 -13.86 4.32 16.87
CA PRO A 25 -13.90 3.28 17.90
C PRO A 25 -13.26 3.77 19.19
N ALA A 26 -13.73 3.29 20.34
CA ALA A 26 -13.10 3.57 21.63
C ALA A 26 -11.75 2.83 21.76
N ALA A 27 -10.83 3.33 22.58
CA ALA A 27 -9.51 2.70 22.80
C ALA A 27 -9.61 1.21 23.21
N LYS A 28 -10.61 0.86 24.05
CA LYS A 28 -10.89 -0.53 24.47
C LYS A 28 -11.33 -1.46 23.34
N GLU A 29 -11.79 -0.91 22.21
CA GLU A 29 -12.12 -1.66 21.00
C GLU A 29 -10.88 -1.86 20.12
N LEU A 30 -9.78 -1.16 20.39
CA LEU A 30 -8.54 -1.21 19.62
C LEU A 30 -7.41 -1.97 20.32
N MET A 31 -7.47 -2.11 21.64
CA MET A 31 -6.51 -2.91 22.42
C MET A 31 -7.20 -3.46 23.67
N ASP A 32 -6.79 -4.64 24.13
CA ASP A 32 -7.37 -5.27 25.32
C ASP A 32 -7.13 -4.40 26.57
N PRO A 33 -8.19 -3.93 27.27
CA PRO A 33 -8.04 -3.17 28.51
C PRO A 33 -7.31 -3.89 29.64
N LYS A 34 -7.22 -5.22 29.59
CA LYS A 34 -6.48 -6.04 30.56
C LYS A 34 -4.99 -6.11 30.27
N SER A 35 -4.54 -5.64 29.11
CA SER A 35 -3.12 -5.57 28.78
C SER A 35 -2.37 -4.66 29.78
N PRO A 36 -1.20 -5.08 30.29
CA PRO A 36 -0.34 -4.20 31.09
C PRO A 36 0.06 -2.91 30.37
N ALA A 37 0.15 -2.93 29.04
CA ALA A 37 0.50 -1.77 28.22
C ALA A 37 -0.71 -0.90 27.83
N PHE A 38 -1.94 -1.29 28.17
CA PHE A 38 -3.14 -0.52 27.85
C PHE A 38 -3.09 0.95 28.33
N PRO A 39 -2.53 1.29 29.52
CA PRO A 39 -2.40 2.69 29.91
C PRO A 39 -1.52 3.53 28.97
N LEU A 40 -0.47 2.94 28.39
CA LEU A 40 0.35 3.59 27.36
C LEU A 40 -0.44 3.73 26.06
N PHE A 41 -1.15 2.69 25.63
CA PHE A 41 -2.01 2.76 24.44
C PHE A 41 -3.07 3.85 24.56
N LEU A 42 -3.73 3.96 25.73
CA LEU A 42 -4.74 4.98 25.98
C LEU A 42 -4.16 6.40 25.91
N HIS A 43 -2.95 6.58 26.44
CA HIS A 43 -2.20 7.83 26.32
C HIS A 43 -1.95 8.20 24.84
N LEU A 44 -1.37 7.26 24.08
CA LEU A 44 -1.11 7.44 22.65
C LEU A 44 -2.39 7.70 21.84
N TYR A 45 -3.49 7.04 22.20
CA TYR A 45 -4.79 7.24 21.56
C TYR A 45 -5.29 8.67 21.71
N ASN A 46 -5.17 9.23 22.92
CA ASN A 46 -5.58 10.61 23.17
C ASN A 46 -4.65 11.62 22.47
N GLU A 47 -3.34 11.43 22.57
CA GLU A 47 -2.37 12.33 21.93
C GLU A 47 -2.50 12.32 20.40
N ALA A 48 -2.61 11.14 19.79
CA ALA A 48 -2.84 11.01 18.36
C ALA A 48 -4.17 11.65 17.96
N LYS A 49 -5.25 11.41 18.70
CA LYS A 49 -6.55 12.04 18.42
C LYS A 49 -6.47 13.57 18.42
N GLU A 50 -5.76 14.17 19.37
CA GLU A 50 -5.59 15.62 19.46
C GLU A 50 -4.80 16.20 18.28
N VAL A 51 -3.74 15.53 17.83
CA VAL A 51 -2.99 15.94 16.64
C VAL A 51 -3.88 15.87 15.40
N TYR A 52 -4.60 14.76 15.23
CA TYR A 52 -5.45 14.54 14.07
C TYR A 52 -6.66 15.47 14.02
N LEU A 53 -7.15 15.97 15.16
CA LEU A 53 -8.20 16.99 15.20
C LEU A 53 -7.79 18.33 14.56
N LYS A 54 -6.48 18.59 14.41
CA LYS A 54 -5.94 19.79 13.75
C LYS A 54 -5.81 19.62 12.23
N LEU A 55 -5.99 18.41 11.72
CA LEU A 55 -5.87 18.08 10.31
C LEU A 55 -7.21 18.32 9.58
N PRO A 56 -7.19 18.65 8.28
CA PRO A 56 -8.41 18.72 7.50
C PRO A 56 -9.09 17.35 7.41
N MET A 57 -10.40 17.37 7.16
CA MET A 57 -11.17 16.16 6.88
C MET A 57 -10.57 15.39 5.70
N ARG A 58 -10.67 14.06 5.73
CA ARG A 58 -10.26 13.23 4.59
C ARG A 58 -11.13 13.57 3.37
N LYS A 59 -10.65 13.22 2.18
CA LYS A 59 -11.36 13.49 0.91
C LYS A 59 -12.76 12.90 0.84
N ASN A 60 -13.02 11.83 1.60
CA ASN A 60 -14.33 11.16 1.70
C ASN A 60 -15.22 11.76 2.79
N GLY A 61 -14.81 12.87 3.42
CA GLY A 61 -15.54 13.54 4.49
C GLY A 61 -15.40 12.87 5.86
N GLU A 62 -14.53 11.85 6.00
CA GLU A 62 -14.31 11.19 7.29
C GLU A 62 -13.29 11.93 8.16
N HIS A 63 -13.45 11.79 9.48
CA HIS A 63 -12.51 12.34 10.44
C HIS A 63 -11.12 11.68 10.26
N PRO A 64 -10.02 12.45 10.19
CA PRO A 64 -8.70 11.90 9.83
C PRO A 64 -8.22 10.80 10.79
N PHE A 65 -8.54 10.90 12.09
CA PHE A 65 -8.20 9.90 13.10
C PHE A 65 -8.88 8.51 12.91
N ILE A 66 -9.93 8.41 12.08
CA ILE A 66 -10.54 7.12 11.74
C ILE A 66 -9.54 6.22 10.99
N HIS A 67 -8.59 6.81 10.28
CA HIS A 67 -7.59 6.05 9.53
C HIS A 67 -6.68 5.19 10.42
N PRO A 68 -5.88 5.75 11.35
CA PRO A 68 -5.05 4.93 12.23
C PRO A 68 -5.89 3.97 13.09
N ALA A 69 -7.11 4.34 13.48
CA ALA A 69 -8.00 3.43 14.19
C ALA A 69 -8.38 2.18 13.36
N ASN A 70 -8.68 2.36 12.07
CA ASN A 70 -8.92 1.24 11.16
C ASN A 70 -7.68 0.38 10.92
N VAL A 71 -6.47 0.98 10.92
CA VAL A 71 -5.22 0.22 10.85
C VAL A 71 -5.11 -0.74 12.03
N VAL A 72 -5.36 -0.26 13.26
CA VAL A 72 -5.33 -1.12 14.46
C VAL A 72 -6.42 -2.19 14.42
N LEU A 73 -7.64 -1.87 13.97
CA LEU A 73 -8.69 -2.87 13.80
C LEU A 73 -8.29 -3.97 12.81
N ALA A 74 -7.72 -3.61 11.66
CA ALA A 74 -7.24 -4.57 10.69
C ALA A 74 -6.13 -5.47 11.27
N LEU A 75 -5.18 -4.90 12.03
CA LEU A 75 -4.16 -5.69 12.71
C LEU A 75 -4.80 -6.71 13.67
N ARG A 76 -5.79 -6.28 14.46
CA ARG A 76 -6.51 -7.18 15.37
C ARG A 76 -7.32 -8.25 14.66
N GLU A 77 -8.03 -7.90 13.59
CA GLU A 77 -8.79 -8.85 12.77
C GLU A 77 -7.86 -9.88 12.09
N ALA A 78 -6.59 -9.54 11.87
CA ALA A 78 -5.56 -10.47 11.41
C ALA A 78 -5.07 -11.44 12.49
N GLY A 79 -5.41 -11.20 13.76
CA GLY A 79 -4.90 -11.94 14.91
C GLY A 79 -3.58 -11.40 15.47
N VAL A 80 -3.18 -10.16 15.16
CA VAL A 80 -2.03 -9.52 15.82
C VAL A 80 -2.40 -9.19 17.27
N THR A 81 -1.65 -9.78 18.21
CA THR A 81 -1.78 -9.54 19.66
C THR A 81 -0.58 -8.78 20.24
N ASP A 82 0.45 -8.53 19.44
CA ASP A 82 1.65 -7.83 19.86
C ASP A 82 1.35 -6.36 20.15
N GLU A 83 1.54 -5.96 21.40
CA GLU A 83 1.15 -4.64 21.92
C GLU A 83 1.89 -3.50 21.23
N ALA A 84 3.20 -3.67 20.96
CA ALA A 84 4.00 -2.68 20.25
C ALA A 84 3.49 -2.48 18.82
N THR A 85 3.15 -3.57 18.12
CA THR A 85 2.60 -3.51 16.76
C THR A 85 1.26 -2.77 16.71
N LEU A 86 0.36 -3.04 17.67
CA LEU A 86 -0.92 -2.33 17.75
C LEU A 86 -0.75 -0.84 18.05
N MET A 87 0.15 -0.49 18.99
CA MET A 87 0.50 0.90 19.27
C MET A 87 1.11 1.59 18.05
N SER A 88 2.07 0.95 17.37
CA SER A 88 2.65 1.47 16.13
C SER A 88 1.62 1.63 15.02
N GLY A 89 0.63 0.75 14.91
CA GLY A 89 -0.50 0.93 13.99
C GLY A 89 -1.30 2.21 14.25
N LEU A 90 -1.50 2.57 15.51
CA LEU A 90 -2.19 3.78 15.92
C LEU A 90 -1.39 5.06 15.61
N VAL A 91 -0.06 5.00 15.76
CA VAL A 91 0.82 6.17 15.64
C VAL A 91 1.69 6.18 14.37
N HIS A 92 1.45 5.30 13.40
CA HIS A 92 2.33 5.11 12.25
C HIS A 92 2.60 6.39 11.44
N ASP A 93 1.60 7.26 11.30
CA ASP A 93 1.73 8.56 10.62
C ASP A 93 1.94 9.73 11.60
N PHE A 94 1.98 9.49 12.92
CA PHE A 94 1.92 10.53 13.94
C PHE A 94 3.05 11.58 13.83
N ILE A 95 4.29 11.11 13.65
CA ILE A 95 5.45 11.99 13.48
C ILE A 95 5.34 12.74 12.14
N GLU A 96 4.93 12.05 11.07
CA GLU A 96 4.74 12.68 9.75
C GLU A 96 3.69 13.82 9.81
N GLU A 97 2.58 13.61 10.51
CA GLU A 97 1.52 14.60 10.66
C GLU A 97 1.96 15.79 11.52
N LYS A 98 2.73 15.56 12.60
CA LYS A 98 3.37 16.66 13.37
C LYS A 98 4.27 17.50 12.45
N VAL A 99 5.08 16.86 11.61
CA VAL A 99 5.97 17.54 10.65
C VAL A 99 5.16 18.31 9.59
N ASP A 100 4.06 17.76 9.07
CA ASP A 100 3.21 18.45 8.09
C ASP A 100 2.47 19.67 8.68
N LEU A 101 2.02 19.58 9.94
CA LEU A 101 1.47 20.71 10.67
C LEU A 101 2.51 21.81 10.86
N TYR A 102 3.74 21.45 11.25
CA TYR A 102 4.86 22.39 11.37
C TYR A 102 5.20 23.06 10.04
N LYS A 103 5.26 22.27 8.95
CA LYS A 103 5.47 22.75 7.59
C LYS A 103 4.44 23.80 7.19
N LYS A 104 3.17 23.53 7.45
CA LYS A 104 2.05 24.42 7.13
C LYS A 104 2.09 25.71 7.95
N ALA A 105 2.33 25.60 9.26
CA ALA A 105 2.41 26.75 10.15
C ALA A 105 3.55 27.71 9.78
N ASN A 106 4.69 27.17 9.35
CA ASN A 106 5.88 27.95 8.99
C ASN A 106 5.99 28.24 7.48
N LYS A 107 4.98 27.89 6.68
CA LYS A 107 4.92 28.12 5.22
C LYS A 107 6.15 27.59 4.47
N LEU A 108 6.68 26.45 4.89
CA LEU A 108 7.93 25.88 4.36
C LEU A 108 7.72 25.22 2.98
N ALA A 109 8.59 25.56 2.04
CA ALA A 109 8.61 25.03 0.67
C ALA A 109 9.60 23.86 0.49
N LYS A 110 9.66 23.25 -0.71
CA LYS A 110 10.62 22.18 -1.06
C LYS A 110 12.01 22.71 -1.42
N GLN A 111 12.52 23.66 -0.65
CA GLN A 111 13.86 24.21 -0.81
C GLN A 111 14.82 23.53 0.18
N LYS A 112 16.11 23.48 -0.14
CA LYS A 112 17.11 22.72 0.64
C LYS A 112 17.13 23.10 2.12
N GLU A 113 17.10 24.40 2.43
CA GLU A 113 17.09 24.93 3.80
C GLU A 113 15.83 24.53 4.56
N HIS A 114 14.66 24.65 3.92
CA HIS A 114 13.39 24.23 4.50
C HIS A 114 13.33 22.72 4.75
N LEU A 115 13.91 21.90 3.87
CA LEU A 115 14.01 20.46 4.08
C LEU A 115 14.90 20.13 5.28
N LEU A 116 16.01 20.85 5.46
CA LEU A 116 16.87 20.69 6.64
C LEU A 116 16.13 21.03 7.93
N MET A 117 15.34 22.12 7.94
CA MET A 117 14.51 22.49 9.10
C MET A 117 13.45 21.42 9.42
N LEU A 118 12.83 20.83 8.38
CA LEU A 118 11.86 19.77 8.58
C LEU A 118 12.50 18.50 9.15
N ASP A 119 13.69 18.14 8.68
CA ASP A 119 14.45 16.99 9.21
C ASP A 119 14.81 17.22 10.69
N GLN A 120 15.30 18.41 11.05
CA GLN A 120 15.60 18.76 12.45
C GLN A 120 14.36 18.72 13.34
N TYR A 121 13.22 19.19 12.83
CA TYR A 121 11.96 19.12 13.56
C TYR A 121 11.47 17.68 13.72
N GLU A 122 11.61 16.83 12.71
CA GLU A 122 11.26 15.41 12.77
C GLU A 122 12.08 14.67 13.84
N GLU A 123 13.39 14.93 13.91
CA GLU A 123 14.26 14.38 14.97
C GLU A 123 13.83 14.85 16.36
N LYS A 124 13.54 16.14 16.51
CA LYS A 124 13.03 16.72 17.75
C LYS A 124 11.70 16.08 18.16
N ALA A 125 10.73 16.01 17.25
CA ALA A 125 9.42 15.41 17.51
C ALA A 125 9.53 13.92 17.89
N SER A 126 10.44 13.19 17.24
CA SER A 126 10.70 11.79 17.57
C SER A 126 11.30 11.62 18.97
N LYS A 127 12.20 12.53 19.37
CA LYS A 127 12.81 12.51 20.71
C LYS A 127 11.78 12.84 21.79
N GLU A 128 11.00 13.90 21.60
CA GLU A 128 9.90 14.27 22.50
C GLU A 128 8.89 13.14 22.65
N PHE A 129 8.53 12.48 21.54
CA PHE A 129 7.62 11.34 21.54
C PHE A 129 8.17 10.15 22.33
N GLN A 130 9.47 9.87 22.21
CA GLN A 130 10.13 8.83 23.00
C GLN A 130 10.11 9.15 24.49
N GLU A 131 10.54 10.35 24.87
CA GLU A 131 10.64 10.78 26.27
C GLU A 131 9.26 10.74 26.97
N ASP A 132 8.21 11.12 26.24
CA ASP A 132 6.84 11.08 26.73
C ASP A 132 6.34 9.64 26.95
N MET A 133 6.52 8.75 25.97
CA MET A 133 6.19 7.32 26.14
C MET A 133 6.95 6.68 27.32
N GLU A 134 8.24 6.96 27.46
CA GLU A 134 9.05 6.45 28.55
C GLU A 134 8.60 6.97 29.91
N LYS A 135 8.19 8.25 29.99
CA LYS A 135 7.62 8.84 31.22
C LYS A 135 6.36 8.12 31.63
N VAL A 136 5.44 7.86 30.70
CA VAL A 136 4.21 7.09 30.97
C VAL A 136 4.56 5.66 31.41
N CYS A 137 5.53 5.02 30.75
CA CYS A 137 5.99 3.68 31.15
C CYS A 137 6.50 3.65 32.59
N ARG A 138 7.35 4.61 32.98
CA ARG A 138 7.87 4.71 34.35
C ARG A 138 6.75 4.94 35.37
N GLN A 139 5.83 5.87 35.09
CA GLN A 139 4.73 6.20 36.00
C GLN A 139 3.73 5.05 36.18
N LYS A 140 3.47 4.29 35.12
CA LYS A 140 2.51 3.18 35.11
C LYS A 140 3.15 1.81 35.32
N LYS A 141 4.47 1.77 35.59
CA LYS A 141 5.26 0.55 35.77
C LYS A 141 5.17 -0.43 34.59
N ILE A 142 5.13 0.11 33.37
CA ILE A 142 5.14 -0.65 32.11
C ILE A 142 6.61 -0.88 31.70
N ASN A 143 6.89 -2.02 31.06
CA ASN A 143 8.22 -2.30 30.51
C ASN A 143 8.62 -1.24 29.47
N THR A 144 9.65 -0.45 29.78
CA THR A 144 10.12 0.67 28.93
C THR A 144 10.63 0.23 27.56
N LYS A 145 11.01 -1.05 27.38
CA LYS A 145 11.41 -1.58 26.07
C LYS A 145 10.32 -1.43 25.01
N ILE A 146 9.05 -1.44 25.41
CA ILE A 146 7.93 -1.29 24.48
C ILE A 146 7.93 0.09 23.81
N ALA A 147 8.33 1.14 24.52
CA ALA A 147 8.40 2.49 23.97
C ALA A 147 9.49 2.60 22.88
N ALA A 148 10.66 2.01 23.13
CA ALA A 148 11.75 1.96 22.16
C ALA A 148 11.37 1.16 20.91
N GLU A 149 10.65 0.05 21.09
CA GLU A 149 10.15 -0.77 20.00
C GLU A 149 9.10 -0.02 19.16
N VAL A 150 8.09 0.58 19.80
CA VAL A 150 7.06 1.40 19.13
C VAL A 150 7.70 2.53 18.33
N LEU A 151 8.68 3.24 18.90
CA LEU A 151 9.40 4.30 18.20
C LEU A 151 10.16 3.77 16.99
N THR A 152 10.84 2.63 17.12
CA THR A 152 11.62 2.03 16.03
C THR A 152 10.71 1.66 14.86
N ILE A 153 9.59 0.98 15.13
CA ILE A 153 8.61 0.62 14.10
C ILE A 153 8.00 1.88 13.47
N THR A 154 7.62 2.88 14.29
CA THR A 154 7.05 4.13 13.79
C THR A 154 8.03 4.86 12.87
N ARG A 155 9.30 4.97 13.24
CA ARG A 155 10.35 5.57 12.39
C ARG A 155 10.51 4.87 11.05
N LEU A 156 10.39 3.53 11.00
CA LEU A 156 10.42 2.78 9.74
C LEU A 156 9.22 3.05 8.84
N LEU A 157 8.09 3.45 9.42
CA LEU A 157 6.85 3.73 8.71
C LEU A 157 6.69 5.20 8.30
N THR A 158 7.34 6.11 9.03
CA THR A 158 7.38 7.55 8.77
C THR A 158 7.99 7.84 7.41
N ARG A 159 7.30 8.65 6.60
CA ARG A 159 7.89 9.16 5.36
C ARG A 159 8.64 10.47 5.62
N HIS A 160 9.96 10.40 5.53
CA HIS A 160 10.81 11.59 5.59
C HIS A 160 10.53 12.55 4.43
N LYS A 161 10.38 13.85 4.72
CA LYS A 161 10.05 14.85 3.69
C LYS A 161 11.18 15.07 2.68
N ARG A 162 12.43 14.75 3.07
CA ARG A 162 13.61 14.71 2.17
C ARG A 162 13.63 13.52 1.21
N ASP A 163 12.91 12.44 1.52
CA ASP A 163 13.02 11.19 0.80
C ASP A 163 11.90 11.00 -0.25
N PHE A 164 12.23 10.28 -1.32
CA PHE A 164 11.22 9.73 -2.22
C PHE A 164 10.38 8.69 -1.48
N TYR A 165 9.10 8.62 -1.83
CA TYR A 165 8.17 7.66 -1.23
C TYR A 165 8.71 6.21 -1.23
N TYR A 166 9.42 5.84 -2.30
CA TYR A 166 10.01 4.52 -2.49
C TYR A 166 11.15 4.23 -1.50
N LYS A 167 11.96 5.24 -1.15
CA LYS A 167 13.08 5.10 -0.22
C LYS A 167 12.58 4.80 1.20
N SER A 168 11.55 5.50 1.67
CA SER A 168 10.97 5.26 3.00
C SER A 168 10.35 3.85 3.10
N ILE A 169 9.65 3.37 2.06
CA ILE A 169 9.08 2.01 2.11
C ILE A 169 10.17 0.94 2.02
N ALA A 170 11.22 1.16 1.22
CA ALA A 170 12.31 0.20 1.08
C ALA A 170 13.03 -0.05 2.42
N GLN A 171 13.12 0.95 3.29
CA GLN A 171 13.75 0.83 4.61
C GLN A 171 13.08 -0.23 5.48
N VAL A 172 11.76 -0.40 5.39
CA VAL A 172 11.03 -1.47 6.10
C VAL A 172 11.63 -2.83 5.73
N TYR A 173 11.75 -3.13 4.44
CA TYR A 173 12.19 -4.43 3.94
C TYR A 173 13.71 -4.65 4.04
N GLN A 174 14.49 -3.57 4.09
CA GLN A 174 15.95 -3.61 4.26
C GLN A 174 16.39 -3.61 5.74
N PHE A 175 15.45 -3.52 6.68
CA PHE A 175 15.79 -3.47 8.11
C PHE A 175 16.48 -4.78 8.56
N PRO A 176 17.56 -4.75 9.37
CA PRO A 176 18.28 -5.99 9.71
C PRO A 176 17.52 -6.94 10.63
N ASP A 177 16.74 -6.40 11.58
CA ASP A 177 15.98 -7.20 12.53
C ASP A 177 14.67 -7.68 11.90
N ASP A 178 14.56 -8.98 11.65
CA ASP A 178 13.38 -9.57 11.02
C ASP A 178 12.11 -9.48 11.88
N ILE A 179 12.23 -9.42 13.21
CA ILE A 179 11.07 -9.30 14.10
C ILE A 179 10.49 -7.89 13.95
N ILE A 180 11.32 -6.86 14.07
CA ILE A 180 10.89 -5.46 13.89
C ILE A 180 10.40 -5.21 12.46
N LYS A 181 11.11 -5.77 11.46
CA LYS A 181 10.70 -5.75 10.05
C LYS A 181 9.31 -6.33 9.87
N GLU A 182 9.04 -7.50 10.43
CA GLU A 182 7.74 -8.15 10.30
C GLU A 182 6.61 -7.31 10.92
N LYS A 183 6.83 -6.74 12.11
CA LYS A 183 5.87 -5.84 12.76
C LYS A 183 5.59 -4.60 11.90
N ALA A 184 6.62 -3.99 11.34
CA ALA A 184 6.45 -2.87 10.40
C ALA A 184 5.72 -3.28 9.11
N ILE A 185 5.99 -4.47 8.56
CA ILE A 185 5.26 -5.02 7.40
C ILE A 185 3.78 -5.19 7.73
N GLN A 186 3.43 -5.75 8.90
CA GLN A 186 2.04 -5.91 9.33
C GLN A 186 1.30 -4.57 9.36
N VAL A 187 1.88 -3.56 10.03
CA VAL A 187 1.30 -2.21 10.06
C VAL A 187 1.16 -1.63 8.65
N LYS A 188 2.18 -1.81 7.80
CA LYS A 188 2.16 -1.26 6.44
C LYS A 188 1.11 -1.91 5.55
N LEU A 189 0.90 -3.22 5.67
CA LEU A 189 -0.18 -3.93 4.97
C LEU A 189 -1.55 -3.44 5.42
N ALA A 190 -1.75 -3.23 6.72
CA ALA A 190 -2.99 -2.70 7.28
C ALA A 190 -3.28 -1.26 6.81
N ASP A 191 -2.30 -0.36 6.88
CA ASP A 191 -2.36 1.01 6.32
C ASP A 191 -2.79 0.98 4.85
N ARG A 192 -2.04 0.25 4.02
CA ARG A 192 -2.30 0.25 2.58
C ARG A 192 -3.62 -0.37 2.21
N MET A 193 -4.03 -1.44 2.90
CA MET A 193 -5.34 -2.04 2.70
C MET A 193 -6.46 -1.03 2.98
N HIS A 194 -6.40 -0.30 4.11
CA HIS A 194 -7.36 0.77 4.38
C HIS A 194 -7.35 1.82 3.27
N ASN A 195 -6.17 2.28 2.84
CA ASN A 195 -6.04 3.28 1.79
C ASN A 195 -6.60 2.83 0.42
N VAL A 196 -6.52 1.53 0.11
CA VAL A 196 -7.14 0.94 -1.10
C VAL A 196 -8.66 0.86 -0.94
N LEU A 197 -9.16 0.52 0.25
CA LEU A 197 -10.59 0.43 0.54
C LEU A 197 -11.30 1.79 0.57
N THR A 198 -10.56 2.89 0.78
CA THR A 198 -11.09 4.27 0.79
C THR A 198 -10.67 5.08 -0.45
N ILE A 199 -10.40 4.42 -1.58
CA ILE A 199 -9.85 5.06 -2.79
C ILE A 199 -10.92 5.68 -3.71
N GLU A 200 -12.20 5.62 -3.33
CA GLU A 200 -13.34 6.01 -4.15
C GLU A 200 -13.38 7.50 -4.51
N THR A 201 -12.72 8.35 -3.74
CA THR A 201 -12.69 9.80 -3.98
C THR A 201 -11.72 10.25 -5.08
N PHE A 202 -10.96 9.31 -5.64
CA PHE A 202 -9.95 9.58 -6.66
C PHE A 202 -10.45 9.25 -8.08
N ASN A 203 -9.89 9.93 -9.09
CA ASN A 203 -10.11 9.58 -10.49
C ASN A 203 -9.41 8.25 -10.84
N ASN A 204 -9.70 7.66 -12.00
CA ASN A 204 -9.19 6.31 -12.36
C ASN A 204 -7.66 6.25 -12.35
N GLN A 205 -6.96 7.19 -12.99
CA GLN A 205 -5.49 7.25 -12.97
C GLN A 205 -4.90 7.34 -11.55
N GLN A 206 -5.50 8.16 -10.68
CA GLN A 206 -5.10 8.28 -9.28
C GLN A 206 -5.37 6.98 -8.51
N ARG A 207 -6.50 6.31 -8.79
CA ARG A 207 -6.84 5.01 -8.20
C ARG A 207 -5.85 3.93 -8.62
N ILE A 208 -5.54 3.83 -9.92
CA ILE A 208 -4.57 2.88 -10.46
C ILE A 208 -3.22 3.08 -9.76
N TYR A 209 -2.75 4.32 -9.68
CA TYR A 209 -1.50 4.64 -9.00
C TYR A 209 -1.53 4.32 -7.50
N GLY A 210 -2.64 4.60 -6.82
CA GLY A 210 -2.83 4.25 -5.41
C GLY A 210 -2.79 2.74 -5.15
N CYS A 211 -3.38 1.94 -6.04
CA CYS A 211 -3.33 0.49 -6.01
C CYS A 211 -1.94 -0.04 -6.37
N PHE A 212 -1.26 0.57 -7.36
CA PHE A 212 0.10 0.21 -7.76
C PHE A 212 1.11 0.40 -6.62
N LYS A 213 0.99 1.46 -5.82
CA LYS A 213 1.78 1.61 -4.59
C LYS A 213 1.63 0.41 -3.65
N ASN A 214 0.43 -0.17 -3.57
CA ASN A 214 0.22 -1.37 -2.77
C ASN A 214 0.84 -2.61 -3.43
N LEU A 215 0.83 -2.72 -4.77
CA LEU A 215 1.52 -3.82 -5.46
C LEU A 215 3.01 -3.88 -5.11
N PHE A 216 3.70 -2.75 -4.96
CA PHE A 216 5.10 -2.73 -4.51
C PHE A 216 5.26 -3.38 -3.12
N ILE A 217 4.39 -3.00 -2.18
CA ILE A 217 4.39 -3.51 -0.81
C ILE A 217 4.06 -5.00 -0.80
N LEU A 218 3.04 -5.43 -1.55
CA LEU A 218 2.68 -6.84 -1.71
C LEU A 218 3.84 -7.64 -2.31
N ASN A 219 4.51 -7.12 -3.34
CA ASN A 219 5.63 -7.79 -3.99
C ASN A 219 6.79 -8.07 -3.02
N ASN A 220 7.16 -7.06 -2.23
CA ASN A 220 8.23 -7.18 -1.25
C ASN A 220 7.82 -8.01 -0.03
N THR A 221 6.56 -7.90 0.41
CA THR A 221 5.99 -8.76 1.46
C THR A 221 6.01 -10.21 1.03
N LYS A 222 5.60 -10.52 -0.20
CA LYS A 222 5.63 -11.88 -0.75
C LYS A 222 7.04 -12.46 -0.72
N LYS A 223 8.06 -11.68 -1.14
CA LYS A 223 9.47 -12.09 -1.05
C LYS A 223 9.90 -12.35 0.39
N PHE A 224 9.63 -11.42 1.31
CA PHE A 224 9.95 -11.58 2.74
C PHE A 224 9.33 -12.84 3.32
N LEU A 225 8.06 -13.09 3.00
CA LEU A 225 7.33 -14.22 3.50
C LEU A 225 7.86 -15.56 2.93
N ILE A 226 8.23 -15.60 1.64
CA ILE A 226 8.92 -16.77 1.05
C ILE A 226 10.26 -17.01 1.75
N ASP A 227 11.05 -15.96 1.97
CA ASP A 227 12.37 -16.09 2.59
C ASP A 227 12.29 -16.57 4.05
N ARG A 228 11.28 -16.12 4.79
CA ARG A 228 11.13 -16.40 6.23
C ARG A 228 10.38 -17.70 6.53
N TYR A 229 9.34 -18.00 5.76
CA TYR A 229 8.41 -19.11 6.03
C TYR A 229 8.43 -20.20 4.96
N GLY A 230 9.18 -20.00 3.86
CA GLY A 230 9.26 -20.95 2.76
C GLY A 230 8.04 -20.93 1.84
N ASP A 231 7.98 -21.94 0.96
CA ASP A 231 7.04 -21.97 -0.17
C ASP A 231 5.61 -22.43 0.22
N HIS A 232 5.40 -22.94 1.43
CA HIS A 232 4.15 -23.59 1.86
C HIS A 232 3.10 -22.64 2.46
N MET A 233 3.27 -21.33 2.26
CA MET A 233 2.42 -20.22 2.68
C MET A 233 0.91 -20.29 2.34
N THR A 234 0.49 -21.33 1.64
CA THR A 234 -0.89 -21.52 1.17
C THR A 234 -1.53 -22.81 1.67
N ILE A 235 -0.82 -23.64 2.44
CA ILE A 235 -1.24 -25.01 2.82
C ILE A 235 -1.35 -25.19 4.36
N ALA A 236 -0.99 -24.18 5.16
CA ALA A 236 -1.04 -24.29 6.62
C ALA A 236 -2.48 -24.23 7.17
N LYS A 237 -2.80 -25.10 8.15
CA LYS A 237 -4.09 -25.13 8.87
C LYS A 237 -4.40 -23.86 9.68
N LYS A 238 -3.39 -23.03 9.96
CA LYS A 238 -3.53 -21.74 10.65
C LYS A 238 -2.52 -20.75 10.08
N LEU A 239 -3.01 -19.74 9.37
CA LEU A 239 -2.18 -18.67 8.81
C LEU A 239 -1.62 -17.79 9.94
N ASN A 240 -0.38 -17.34 9.80
CA ASN A 240 0.15 -16.31 10.69
C ASN A 240 -0.48 -14.93 10.36
N PRO A 241 -0.50 -13.96 11.29
CA PRO A 241 -1.14 -12.66 11.06
C PRO A 241 -0.60 -11.90 9.84
N THR A 242 0.70 -12.01 9.55
CA THR A 242 1.33 -11.37 8.38
C THR A 242 0.78 -11.94 7.06
N GLU A 243 0.62 -13.26 6.97
CA GLU A 243 0.00 -13.93 5.82
C GLU A 243 -1.47 -13.54 5.66
N VAL A 244 -2.23 -13.44 6.76
CA VAL A 244 -3.62 -12.98 6.72
C VAL A 244 -3.68 -11.56 6.15
N LEU A 245 -2.91 -10.62 6.69
CA LEU A 245 -2.84 -9.25 6.18
C LEU A 245 -2.42 -9.18 4.72
N PHE A 246 -1.43 -9.99 4.31
CA PHE A 246 -0.99 -10.07 2.93
C PHE A 246 -2.14 -10.50 2.00
N LYS A 247 -2.83 -11.60 2.32
CA LYS A 247 -3.96 -12.11 1.52
C LYS A 247 -5.10 -11.09 1.44
N ARG A 248 -5.45 -10.46 2.56
CA ARG A 248 -6.51 -9.44 2.62
C ARG A 248 -6.16 -8.20 1.80
N SER A 249 -4.93 -7.70 1.95
CA SER A 249 -4.44 -6.52 1.21
C SER A 249 -4.33 -6.80 -0.29
N ALA A 250 -3.86 -7.98 -0.68
CA ALA A 250 -3.82 -8.41 -2.08
C ALA A 250 -5.22 -8.50 -2.69
N LYS A 251 -6.18 -9.08 -1.97
CA LYS A 251 -7.58 -9.16 -2.41
C LYS A 251 -8.23 -7.79 -2.57
N ALA A 252 -8.07 -6.90 -1.58
CA ALA A 252 -8.58 -5.54 -1.64
C ALA A 252 -8.01 -4.80 -2.88
N THR A 253 -6.73 -5.01 -3.18
CA THR A 253 -6.06 -4.43 -4.36
C THR A 253 -6.62 -4.97 -5.67
N TYR A 254 -6.79 -6.29 -5.75
CA TYR A 254 -7.40 -6.95 -6.91
C TYR A 254 -8.79 -6.38 -7.22
N GLU A 255 -9.62 -6.23 -6.20
CA GLU A 255 -10.98 -5.71 -6.36
C GLU A 255 -11.05 -4.22 -6.64
N ALA A 256 -10.12 -3.43 -6.10
CA ALA A 256 -9.99 -2.02 -6.46
C ALA A 256 -9.66 -1.87 -7.96
N PHE A 257 -8.77 -2.70 -8.51
CA PHE A 257 -8.52 -2.73 -9.95
C PHE A 257 -9.74 -3.19 -10.76
N LEU A 258 -10.48 -4.20 -10.30
CA LEU A 258 -11.74 -4.59 -10.93
C LEU A 258 -12.75 -3.44 -10.93
N THR A 259 -12.87 -2.72 -9.83
CA THR A 259 -13.76 -1.56 -9.73
C THR A 259 -13.38 -0.50 -10.75
N ILE A 260 -12.08 -0.23 -10.95
CA ILE A 260 -11.59 0.68 -11.99
C ILE A 260 -11.98 0.17 -13.38
N CYS A 261 -11.78 -1.12 -13.65
CA CYS A 261 -12.20 -1.73 -14.93
C CYS A 261 -13.69 -1.50 -15.19
N HIS A 262 -14.55 -1.73 -14.20
CA HIS A 262 -16.00 -1.53 -14.32
C HIS A 262 -16.35 -0.07 -14.58
N ARG A 263 -15.68 0.87 -13.90
CA ARG A 263 -15.87 2.31 -14.14
C ARG A 263 -15.47 2.72 -15.54
N CYS A 264 -14.35 2.22 -16.05
CA CYS A 264 -13.92 2.49 -17.42
C CYS A 264 -14.94 1.96 -18.41
N LEU A 265 -15.45 0.73 -18.24
CA LEU A 265 -16.51 0.18 -19.12
C LEU A 265 -17.77 1.04 -19.13
N ALA A 266 -18.16 1.61 -17.99
CA ALA A 266 -19.30 2.53 -17.89
C ALA A 266 -19.09 3.85 -18.65
N MET A 267 -17.88 4.15 -19.13
CA MET A 267 -17.59 5.30 -20.01
C MET A 267 -17.84 4.98 -21.50
N GLY A 268 -18.49 3.85 -21.82
CA GLY A 268 -18.89 3.54 -23.19
C GLY A 268 -17.79 2.90 -24.05
N ILE A 269 -16.84 2.18 -23.45
CA ILE A 269 -15.78 1.44 -24.16
C ILE A 269 -16.07 -0.07 -24.21
N GLY A 270 -17.33 -0.47 -24.02
CA GLY A 270 -17.74 -1.86 -23.87
C GLY A 270 -17.34 -2.74 -25.05
N ASP A 271 -17.41 -2.19 -26.26
CA ASP A 271 -17.22 -2.92 -27.52
C ASP A 271 -15.77 -3.42 -27.70
N VAL A 272 -14.79 -2.71 -27.13
CA VAL A 272 -13.37 -3.10 -27.22
C VAL A 272 -12.91 -3.98 -26.06
N LYS A 273 -13.78 -4.26 -25.07
CA LYS A 273 -13.46 -5.03 -23.87
C LYS A 273 -12.85 -6.39 -24.21
N ALA A 274 -13.54 -7.18 -25.03
CA ALA A 274 -13.11 -8.54 -25.37
C ALA A 274 -11.75 -8.52 -26.10
N MET A 275 -11.56 -7.54 -26.99
CA MET A 275 -10.31 -7.36 -27.73
C MET A 275 -9.13 -7.10 -26.80
N ILE A 276 -9.27 -6.19 -25.83
CA ILE A 276 -8.22 -5.90 -24.84
C ILE A 276 -7.91 -7.13 -23.98
N GLN A 277 -8.94 -7.87 -23.54
CA GLN A 277 -8.77 -9.07 -22.72
C GLN A 277 -8.04 -10.20 -23.47
N LEU A 278 -8.42 -10.46 -24.73
CA LEU A 278 -7.77 -11.44 -25.58
C LEU A 278 -6.33 -11.04 -25.89
N ALA A 279 -6.07 -9.76 -26.14
CA ALA A 279 -4.71 -9.24 -26.32
C ALA A 279 -3.84 -9.46 -25.07
N PHE A 280 -4.38 -9.27 -23.87
CA PHE A 280 -3.66 -9.63 -22.64
C PHE A 280 -3.40 -11.12 -22.53
N LYS A 281 -4.38 -11.98 -22.88
CA LYS A 281 -4.19 -13.43 -22.82
C LYS A 281 -3.12 -13.90 -23.81
N LYS A 282 -3.13 -13.39 -25.05
CA LYS A 282 -2.05 -13.61 -26.02
C LYS A 282 -0.70 -13.18 -25.45
N TYR A 283 -0.62 -11.98 -24.86
CA TYR A 283 0.58 -11.49 -24.19
C TYR A 283 1.08 -12.44 -23.09
N ALA A 284 0.19 -12.87 -22.20
CA ALA A 284 0.53 -13.75 -21.09
C ALA A 284 1.02 -15.13 -21.56
N MET A 285 0.43 -15.68 -22.62
CA MET A 285 0.81 -16.95 -23.22
C MET A 285 2.18 -16.87 -23.91
N GLU A 286 2.41 -15.84 -24.73
CA GLU A 286 3.64 -15.75 -25.55
C GLU A 286 4.87 -15.32 -24.78
N LYS A 287 4.70 -14.54 -23.71
CA LYS A 287 5.83 -14.02 -22.94
C LYS A 287 6.12 -14.82 -21.67
N GLU A 288 5.41 -15.94 -21.45
CA GLU A 288 5.47 -16.81 -20.27
C GLU A 288 5.70 -16.00 -18.99
N ALA A 289 4.65 -15.26 -18.63
CA ALA A 289 4.48 -14.45 -17.43
C ALA A 289 4.84 -12.94 -17.49
N VAL A 290 4.17 -12.25 -16.57
CA VAL A 290 4.11 -10.79 -16.35
C VAL A 290 5.48 -10.18 -15.96
N TRP A 291 6.51 -11.00 -15.71
CA TRP A 291 7.86 -10.56 -15.36
C TRP A 291 8.68 -10.05 -16.57
N LYS A 292 8.33 -10.44 -17.81
CA LYS A 292 8.92 -9.91 -19.06
C LYS A 292 8.21 -8.66 -19.61
N ILE A 293 7.51 -7.92 -18.75
CA ILE A 293 6.99 -6.54 -18.98
C ILE A 293 8.17 -5.54 -19.03
N THR A 294 9.23 -5.86 -19.79
CA THR A 294 10.54 -5.21 -19.64
C THR A 294 11.12 -4.70 -20.96
N LYS A 295 10.69 -5.17 -22.13
CA LYS A 295 11.17 -4.63 -23.41
C LYS A 295 10.00 -4.31 -24.34
N SER A 296 9.90 -3.05 -24.74
CA SER A 296 9.00 -2.63 -25.81
C SER A 296 9.45 -3.31 -27.10
N ASP A 297 8.49 -3.87 -27.84
CA ASP A 297 8.73 -4.27 -29.23
C ASP A 297 8.00 -3.24 -30.10
N GLU A 298 8.76 -2.32 -30.69
CA GLU A 298 8.19 -1.23 -31.47
C GLU A 298 7.61 -1.70 -32.80
N LYS A 299 7.95 -2.93 -33.23
CA LYS A 299 7.41 -3.58 -34.43
C LYS A 299 6.14 -4.37 -34.14
N GLU A 300 5.77 -4.55 -32.87
CA GLU A 300 4.52 -5.20 -32.51
C GLU A 300 3.33 -4.32 -32.90
N MET A 301 2.58 -4.77 -33.91
CA MET A 301 1.41 -4.08 -34.44
C MET A 301 0.13 -4.52 -33.73
N HIS A 302 0.15 -5.66 -33.03
CA HIS A 302 -0.97 -6.16 -32.25
C HIS A 302 -1.17 -5.32 -30.98
N LEU A 303 -2.42 -5.23 -30.53
CA LEU A 303 -2.83 -4.54 -29.29
C LEU A 303 -2.07 -4.98 -28.03
N MET A 304 -1.38 -6.12 -28.10
CA MET A 304 -0.59 -6.66 -27.00
C MET A 304 0.59 -5.78 -26.61
N ARG A 305 1.10 -4.96 -27.55
CA ARG A 305 2.15 -3.97 -27.29
C ARG A 305 1.82 -3.08 -26.10
N LEU A 306 0.55 -2.74 -25.90
CA LEU A 306 0.13 -1.88 -24.81
C LEU A 306 0.35 -2.49 -23.41
N PHE A 307 0.54 -3.81 -23.30
CA PHE A 307 0.86 -4.45 -22.02
C PHE A 307 2.36 -4.46 -21.71
N HIS A 308 3.20 -4.10 -22.68
CA HIS A 308 4.64 -4.01 -22.47
C HIS A 308 4.94 -2.83 -21.54
N GLY A 309 5.77 -3.07 -20.54
CA GLY A 309 6.21 -2.01 -19.63
C GLY A 309 5.15 -1.44 -18.68
N VAL A 310 3.94 -2.01 -18.52
CA VAL A 310 2.92 -1.46 -17.59
C VAL A 310 3.44 -1.31 -16.16
N VAL A 311 4.12 -2.34 -15.61
CA VAL A 311 4.73 -2.25 -14.28
C VAL A 311 5.82 -1.18 -14.28
N ARG A 312 6.70 -1.17 -15.29
CA ARG A 312 7.79 -0.18 -15.44
C ARG A 312 7.29 1.26 -15.57
N LYS A 313 6.13 1.47 -16.20
CA LYS A 313 5.49 2.78 -16.35
C LYS A 313 5.20 3.37 -14.97
N TYR A 314 4.47 2.62 -14.15
CA TYR A 314 4.12 3.10 -12.81
C TYR A 314 5.29 3.06 -11.83
N ASP A 315 6.26 2.16 -12.03
CA ASP A 315 7.51 2.14 -11.28
C ASP A 315 8.36 3.40 -11.58
N GLY A 316 8.46 3.80 -12.85
CA GLY A 316 9.08 5.07 -13.25
C GLY A 316 8.42 6.28 -12.57
N ARG A 317 7.09 6.28 -12.45
CA ARG A 317 6.36 7.30 -11.68
C ARG A 317 6.74 7.29 -10.18
N LEU A 318 6.92 6.11 -9.57
CA LEU A 318 7.37 6.00 -8.18
C LEU A 318 8.80 6.53 -8.00
N HIS A 319 9.66 6.33 -8.99
CA HIS A 319 11.03 6.84 -9.04
C HIS A 319 11.14 8.32 -9.47
N HIS A 320 10.00 8.99 -9.70
CA HIS A 320 9.94 10.36 -10.21
C HIS A 320 10.65 10.52 -11.59
N GLU A 321 10.69 9.46 -12.40
CA GLU A 321 11.07 9.50 -13.82
C GLU A 321 9.92 10.09 -14.65
N TRP A 322 9.55 11.35 -14.38
CA TRP A 322 8.34 11.99 -14.90
C TRP A 322 8.32 12.08 -16.43
N GLU A 323 9.43 12.43 -17.04
CA GLU A 323 9.57 12.53 -18.50
C GLU A 323 9.24 11.19 -19.16
N ARG A 324 9.94 10.12 -18.74
CA ARG A 324 9.69 8.76 -19.22
C ARG A 324 8.24 8.29 -19.00
N PHE A 325 7.65 8.62 -17.85
CA PHE A 325 6.27 8.26 -17.54
C PHE A 325 5.27 8.98 -18.46
N GLU A 326 5.45 10.27 -18.69
CA GLU A 326 4.57 11.07 -19.54
C GLU A 326 4.75 10.73 -21.03
N ASP A 327 5.98 10.47 -21.48
CA ASP A 327 6.27 10.01 -22.84
C ASP A 327 5.56 8.69 -23.15
N GLN A 328 5.63 7.73 -22.23
CA GLN A 328 4.94 6.46 -22.40
C GLN A 328 3.42 6.63 -22.45
N LYS A 329 2.85 7.48 -21.57
CA LYS A 329 1.41 7.77 -21.60
C LYS A 329 0.97 8.39 -22.92
N LYS A 330 1.73 9.36 -23.42
CA LYS A 330 1.46 10.03 -24.69
C LYS A 330 1.52 9.03 -25.85
N ALA A 331 2.56 8.21 -25.91
CA ALA A 331 2.71 7.19 -26.94
C ALA A 331 1.58 6.14 -26.91
N GLU A 332 1.18 5.68 -25.72
CA GLU A 332 0.04 4.76 -25.57
C GLU A 332 -1.29 5.40 -26.02
N PHE A 333 -1.51 6.68 -25.70
CA PHE A 333 -2.69 7.43 -26.09
C PHE A 333 -2.78 7.60 -27.61
N GLU A 334 -1.70 8.07 -28.23
CA GLU A 334 -1.62 8.22 -29.70
C GLU A 334 -1.80 6.89 -30.42
N TYR A 335 -1.24 5.80 -29.89
CA TYR A 335 -1.46 4.47 -30.45
C TYR A 335 -2.93 4.05 -30.34
N CYS A 336 -3.56 4.19 -29.18
CA CYS A 336 -4.96 3.81 -28.99
C CYS A 336 -5.90 4.63 -29.87
N GLN A 337 -5.63 5.93 -30.02
CA GLN A 337 -6.42 6.80 -30.88
C GLN A 337 -6.37 6.34 -32.34
N LYS A 338 -5.20 5.92 -32.83
CA LYS A 338 -5.05 5.37 -34.20
C LYS A 338 -5.66 3.98 -34.33
N PHE A 339 -5.43 3.10 -33.36
CA PHE A 339 -5.86 1.71 -33.41
C PHE A 339 -7.39 1.56 -33.31
N PHE A 340 -8.04 2.41 -32.52
CA PHE A 340 -9.50 2.42 -32.34
C PHE A 340 -10.21 3.53 -33.13
N ALA A 341 -9.61 4.01 -34.22
CA ALA A 341 -10.18 5.11 -35.02
C ALA A 341 -11.61 4.79 -35.49
N ASP A 342 -11.88 3.54 -35.90
CA ASP A 342 -13.19 3.10 -36.38
C ASP A 342 -14.31 3.14 -35.33
N TYR A 343 -13.96 3.24 -34.04
CA TYR A 343 -14.93 3.31 -32.94
C TYR A 343 -15.35 4.75 -32.62
N GLU A 344 -14.74 5.75 -33.27
CA GLU A 344 -15.03 7.18 -33.09
C GLU A 344 -14.96 7.65 -31.63
N PHE A 345 -14.13 7.00 -30.81
CA PHE A 345 -13.98 7.34 -29.40
C PHE A 345 -13.42 8.75 -29.20
N ASN A 346 -14.04 9.50 -28.28
CA ASN A 346 -13.50 10.77 -27.84
C ASN A 346 -12.28 10.59 -26.91
N GLY A 347 -11.59 11.69 -26.58
CA GLY A 347 -10.39 11.64 -25.75
C GLY A 347 -10.58 11.02 -24.37
N GLU A 348 -11.75 11.21 -23.73
CA GLU A 348 -12.07 10.58 -22.44
C GLU A 348 -12.25 9.07 -22.57
N GLN A 349 -12.88 8.61 -23.65
CA GLN A 349 -13.05 7.19 -23.96
C GLN A 349 -11.70 6.53 -24.27
N ILE A 350 -10.83 7.18 -25.04
CA ILE A 350 -9.45 6.69 -25.28
C ILE A 350 -8.68 6.60 -23.95
N GLN A 351 -8.80 7.59 -23.07
CA GLN A 351 -8.20 7.50 -21.73
C GLN A 351 -8.81 6.36 -20.89
N ALA A 352 -10.11 6.12 -21.01
CA ALA A 352 -10.79 5.02 -20.33
C ALA A 352 -10.28 3.65 -20.83
N VAL A 353 -9.99 3.51 -22.12
CA VAL A 353 -9.36 2.30 -22.71
C VAL A 353 -7.99 2.05 -22.07
N LEU A 354 -7.16 3.09 -21.95
CA LEU A 354 -5.85 2.98 -21.31
C LEU A 354 -5.95 2.61 -19.82
N ASP A 355 -6.82 3.29 -19.08
CA ASP A 355 -7.04 3.03 -17.67
C ASP A 355 -7.59 1.61 -17.44
N TYR A 356 -8.50 1.16 -18.31
CA TYR A 356 -9.02 -0.21 -18.29
C TYR A 356 -7.91 -1.23 -18.49
N LYS A 357 -7.11 -1.04 -19.54
CA LYS A 357 -5.97 -1.91 -19.86
C LYS A 357 -5.00 -2.02 -18.67
N ASP A 358 -4.59 -0.88 -18.11
CA ASP A 358 -3.62 -0.86 -17.01
C ASP A 358 -4.19 -1.55 -15.76
N ALA A 359 -5.44 -1.24 -15.39
CA ALA A 359 -6.11 -1.90 -14.29
C ALA A 359 -6.26 -3.42 -14.53
N TYR A 360 -6.56 -3.83 -15.77
CA TYR A 360 -6.71 -5.22 -16.16
C TYR A 360 -5.39 -5.99 -16.10
N ALA A 361 -4.28 -5.39 -16.50
CA ALA A 361 -2.96 -6.03 -16.38
C ALA A 361 -2.50 -6.11 -14.92
N LEU A 362 -2.70 -5.03 -14.15
CA LEU A 362 -2.25 -4.93 -12.77
C LEU A 362 -3.08 -5.78 -11.79
N LYS A 363 -4.37 -6.02 -12.06
CA LYS A 363 -5.14 -7.00 -11.27
C LYS A 363 -4.58 -8.41 -11.42
N GLU A 364 -4.08 -8.79 -12.60
CA GLU A 364 -3.50 -10.12 -12.82
C GLU A 364 -2.18 -10.26 -12.06
N VAL A 365 -1.39 -9.19 -11.95
CA VAL A 365 -0.21 -9.14 -11.06
C VAL A 365 -0.62 -9.42 -9.61
N ALA A 366 -1.68 -8.76 -9.12
CA ALA A 366 -2.18 -8.97 -7.76
C ALA A 366 -2.63 -10.43 -7.54
N ALA A 367 -3.31 -11.03 -8.53
CA ALA A 367 -3.74 -12.42 -8.49
C ALA A 367 -2.55 -13.40 -8.46
N TYR A 368 -1.52 -13.16 -9.28
CA TYR A 368 -0.32 -13.98 -9.26
C TYR A 368 0.44 -13.89 -7.95
N LEU A 369 0.59 -12.69 -7.36
CA LEU A 369 1.18 -12.52 -6.03
C LEU A 369 0.43 -13.32 -4.96
N LEU A 370 -0.90 -13.31 -5.04
CA LEU A 370 -1.77 -13.99 -4.08
C LEU A 370 -1.70 -15.51 -4.20
N TYR A 371 -1.80 -16.05 -5.42
CA TYR A 371 -2.07 -17.48 -5.62
C TYR A 371 -0.89 -18.29 -6.16
N LEU A 372 0.08 -17.69 -6.84
CA LEU A 372 1.23 -18.42 -7.35
C LEU A 372 2.33 -18.42 -6.26
N PRO A 373 2.71 -19.59 -5.68
CA PRO A 373 3.53 -19.63 -4.46
C PRO A 373 4.87 -18.92 -4.56
N LYS A 374 5.58 -19.10 -5.68
CA LYS A 374 6.93 -18.53 -5.92
C LYS A 374 6.93 -17.26 -6.74
N TYR A 375 5.77 -16.67 -6.99
CA TYR A 375 5.68 -15.51 -7.83
C TYR A 375 5.95 -14.23 -7.06
N PHE A 376 6.92 -13.48 -7.55
CA PHE A 376 7.11 -12.07 -7.29
C PHE A 376 7.79 -11.45 -8.53
N VAL A 377 7.66 -10.15 -8.70
CA VAL A 377 8.30 -9.38 -9.78
C VAL A 377 9.73 -9.04 -9.34
N ALA A 378 10.72 -9.77 -9.88
CA ALA A 378 12.13 -9.69 -9.44
C ALA A 378 12.75 -8.29 -9.58
N GLN A 379 12.46 -7.56 -10.67
CA GLN A 379 12.96 -6.19 -10.91
C GLN A 379 12.13 -5.10 -10.21
N PHE A 380 11.31 -5.48 -9.23
CA PHE A 380 10.42 -4.58 -8.48
C PHE A 380 10.57 -4.83 -6.97
N LEU A 381 11.80 -5.13 -6.55
CA LEU A 381 12.18 -5.42 -5.17
C LEU A 381 12.94 -4.24 -4.57
N SER A 382 12.77 -4.06 -3.26
CA SER A 382 13.51 -3.06 -2.48
C SER A 382 15.02 -3.32 -2.47
N SER A 383 15.46 -4.57 -2.63
CA SER A 383 16.88 -4.95 -2.74
C SER A 383 17.58 -4.37 -3.97
N GLU A 384 16.82 -4.16 -5.04
CA GLU A 384 17.30 -3.59 -6.31
C GLU A 384 17.51 -2.08 -6.22
N LEU A 385 17.30 -1.47 -5.05
CA LEU A 385 17.39 -0.03 -4.89
C LEU A 385 18.74 0.43 -4.36
N THR A 386 19.22 1.54 -4.91
CA THR A 386 20.29 2.36 -4.34
C THR A 386 19.83 2.99 -3.03
N LYS A 387 20.78 3.53 -2.25
CA LYS A 387 20.49 4.32 -1.04
C LYS A 387 19.60 5.54 -1.28
N THR A 388 19.49 6.00 -2.54
CA THR A 388 18.62 7.11 -2.95
C THR A 388 17.24 6.64 -3.45
N GLY A 389 16.95 5.33 -3.42
CA GLY A 389 15.69 4.76 -3.86
C GLY A 389 15.54 4.69 -5.38
N ARG A 390 16.65 4.58 -6.14
CA ARG A 390 16.65 4.35 -7.60
C ARG A 390 17.05 2.90 -7.91
N ILE A 391 16.65 2.35 -9.05
CA ILE A 391 17.10 1.01 -9.47
C ILE A 391 18.64 1.00 -9.62
N LYS A 392 19.31 0.01 -9.01
CA LYS A 392 20.73 -0.31 -9.23
C LYS A 392 20.87 -0.70 -10.71
N ARG A 393 21.55 0.14 -11.49
CA ARG A 393 21.82 -0.15 -12.91
C ARG A 393 22.89 -1.20 -13.06
#